data_AF-A0A933V5D8-F1
#
_entry.id   AF-A0A933V5D8-F1
#
_cell.length_a   1.000
_cell.length_b   1.000
_cell.length_c   1.000
_cell.angle_alpha   90.00
_cell.angle_beta   90.00
_cell.angle_gamma   90.00
#
_symmetry.space_group_name_H-M   'P 1'
#
loop_
_entity.id
_entity.type
_entity.pdbx_description
1 polymer ?
#
loop_
_entity_poly.entity_id
_entity_poly.type
_entity_poly.pdbx_seq_one_letter_code
_entity_poly.pdbx_strand_id
1 'polypeptide(L)' 'EDLDACWEVLAEPVQTVMRRYGVENPYEQLKELTRGKGIEKEALHAFIRTLAIPEAEKQRLLLMTPGNYIGIAVQLAKAI' A
#
# COMPACT_ATOMS: atom_id res chain seq x y z
N GLU A 1 18.15 6.30 -6.39
CA GLU A 1 17.84 6.88 -5.07
C GLU A 1 16.39 7.42 -4.96
N ASP A 2 15.51 7.24 -5.95
CA ASP A 2 14.13 7.78 -5.91
C ASP A 2 13.01 6.79 -5.48
N LEU A 3 13.26 5.48 -5.51
CA LEU A 3 12.19 4.48 -5.29
C LEU A 3 11.73 4.38 -3.83
N ASP A 4 12.60 4.69 -2.85
CA ASP A 4 12.25 4.64 -1.43
C ASP A 4 11.31 5.77 -0.98
N ALA A 5 11.13 6.80 -1.81
CA ALA A 5 10.29 7.96 -1.51
C ALA A 5 8.83 7.80 -1.99
N CYS A 6 8.55 6.89 -2.93
CA CYS A 6 7.23 6.78 -3.57
C CYS A 6 6.30 5.79 -2.85
N TRP A 7 5.99 6.04 -1.57
CA TRP A 7 5.03 5.21 -0.81
C TRP A 7 3.60 5.26 -1.36
N GLU A 8 3.30 6.24 -2.21
CA GLU A 8 2.04 6.37 -2.95
C GLU A 8 1.74 5.15 -3.84
N VAL A 9 2.76 4.43 -4.31
CA VAL A 9 2.57 3.22 -5.13
C VAL A 9 1.93 2.06 -4.33
N LEU A 10 2.05 2.08 -3.01
CA LEU A 10 1.43 1.10 -2.13
C LEU A 10 -0.04 1.41 -1.83
N ALA A 11 -0.58 2.53 -2.30
CA ALA A 11 -1.98 2.88 -2.12
C ALA A 11 -2.92 1.86 -2.79
N GLU A 12 -2.60 1.42 -4.01
CA GLU A 12 -3.39 0.47 -4.79
C GLU A 12 -3.49 -0.93 -4.15
N PRO A 13 -2.38 -1.60 -3.75
CA PRO A 13 -2.47 -2.91 -3.11
C PRO A 13 -3.21 -2.84 -1.77
N VAL A 14 -3.03 -1.77 -0.99
CA VAL A 14 -3.77 -1.55 0.26
C VAL A 14 -5.27 -1.45 -0.04
N GLN A 15 -5.66 -0.66 -1.06
CA GLN A 15 -7.05 -0.54 -1.49
C GLN A 15 -7.64 -1.88 -1.93
N THR A 16 -6.86 -2.69 -2.65
CA THR A 16 -7.28 -4.01 -3.14
C THR A 16 -7.51 -4.98 -1.97
N VAL A 17 -6.64 -4.99 -0.97
CA VAL A 17 -6.83 -5.79 0.25
C VAL A 17 -8.04 -5.30 1.05
N MET A 18 -8.22 -3.98 1.19
CA MET A 18 -9.39 -3.41 1.85
C MET A 18 -10.70 -3.85 1.16
N ARG A 19 -10.78 -3.82 -0.18
CA ARG A 19 -11.93 -4.32 -0.93
C ARG A 19 -12.16 -5.81 -0.72
N ARG A 20 -11.09 -6.61 -0.72
CA ARG A 20 -11.16 -8.07 -0.50
C ARG A 20 -11.79 -8.42 0.85
N TYR A 21 -11.51 -7.63 1.88
CA TYR A 21 -12.03 -7.84 3.24
C TYR A 21 -13.29 -7.03 3.56
N GLY A 22 -13.89 -6.36 2.58
CA GLY A 22 -15.16 -5.65 2.76
C GLY A 22 -15.04 -4.36 3.59
N VAL A 23 -13.87 -3.74 3.64
CA VAL A 23 -13.70 -2.42 4.28
C VAL A 23 -14.47 -1.38 3.46
N GLU A 24 -15.28 -0.57 4.13
CA GLU A 24 -16.12 0.45 3.50
C GLU A 24 -15.29 1.61 2.93
N ASN A 25 -15.69 2.14 1.77
CA ASN A 25 -15.11 3.33 1.15
C ASN A 25 -13.57 3.35 1.10
N PRO A 26 -12.91 2.28 0.59
CA PRO A 26 -11.46 2.14 0.70
C PRO A 26 -10.70 3.22 -0.06
N TYR A 27 -11.24 3.66 -1.19
CA TYR A 27 -10.68 4.78 -1.96
C TYR A 27 -10.71 6.10 -1.18
N GLU A 28 -11.84 6.43 -0.54
CA GLU A 28 -11.96 7.69 0.20
C GLU A 28 -11.08 7.68 1.45
N GLN A 29 -10.99 6.56 2.18
CA GLN A 29 -10.10 6.45 3.34
C GLN A 29 -8.62 6.65 2.97
N LEU A 30 -8.18 6.07 1.85
CA LEU A 30 -6.84 6.28 1.31
C LEU A 30 -6.64 7.73 0.84
N LYS A 31 -7.65 8.33 0.21
CA LYS A 31 -7.61 9.73 -0.23
C LYS A 31 -7.55 10.71 0.92
N GLU A 32 -8.19 10.42 2.05
CA GLU A 32 -8.05 11.21 3.28
C GLU A 32 -6.64 11.13 3.84
N LEU A 33 -6.02 9.95 3.81
CA LEU A 33 -4.63 9.75 4.22
C LEU A 33 -3.65 10.56 3.35
N THR A 34 -3.93 10.70 2.05
CA THR A 34 -3.09 11.43 1.09
C THR A 34 -3.50 12.91 0.91
N ARG A 35 -4.50 13.39 1.64
CA ARG A 35 -5.06 14.72 1.38
C ARG A 35 -4.10 15.82 1.84
N GLY A 36 -3.47 16.46 0.88
CA GLY A 36 -2.61 17.64 1.10
C GLY A 36 -1.19 17.31 1.53
N LYS A 37 -0.80 16.02 1.56
CA LYS A 37 0.56 15.53 1.83
C LYS A 37 0.79 14.21 1.07
N GLY A 38 2.02 13.95 0.61
CA GLY A 38 2.38 12.64 0.05
C GLY A 38 2.24 11.53 1.10
N ILE A 39 2.07 10.28 0.65
CA ILE A 39 2.05 9.15 1.58
C ILE A 39 3.44 9.00 2.19
N GLU A 40 3.51 9.04 3.52
CA GLU A 40 4.70 8.67 4.28
C GLU A 40 4.55 7.26 4.83
N LYS A 41 5.68 6.56 5.04
CA LYS A 41 5.73 5.21 5.60
C LYS A 41 4.95 5.11 6.91
N GLU A 42 5.21 6.04 7.82
CA GLU A 42 4.63 6.07 9.16
C GLU A 42 3.11 6.26 9.09
N ALA A 43 2.63 7.13 8.20
CA ALA A 43 1.22 7.37 7.99
C ALA A 43 0.52 6.13 7.42
N LEU A 44 1.12 5.47 6.43
CA LEU A 44 0.60 4.23 5.84
C LEU A 44 0.57 3.08 6.86
N HIS A 45 1.63 2.92 7.64
CA HIS A 45 1.71 1.88 8.67
C HIS A 45 0.69 2.13 9.79
N ALA A 46 0.51 3.38 10.20
CA ALA A 46 -0.53 3.75 11.17
C ALA A 46 -1.93 3.43 10.63
N PHE A 47 -2.19 3.76 9.36
CA PHE A 47 -3.45 3.44 8.69
C PHE A 47 -3.71 1.93 8.59
N ILE A 48 -2.74 1.12 8.16
CA ILE A 48 -2.89 -0.34 8.08
C ILE A 48 -3.28 -0.94 9.43
N ARG A 49 -2.75 -0.40 10.54
CA ARG A 49 -3.08 -0.87 11.88
C ARG A 49 -4.54 -0.60 12.28
N THR A 50 -5.15 0.48 11.79
CA THR A 50 -6.56 0.82 12.09
C THR A 50 -7.57 -0.01 11.29
N LEU A 51 -7.15 -0.65 10.19
CA LEU A 51 -8.04 -1.45 9.35
C LEU A 51 -8.65 -2.64 10.14
N ALA A 52 -9.94 -2.91 9.91
CA ALA A 52 -10.63 -4.08 10.47
C ALA A 52 -10.40 -5.35 9.61
N ILE A 53 -9.14 -5.67 9.34
CA ILE A 53 -8.73 -6.85 8.54
C ILE A 53 -7.96 -7.85 9.41
N PRO A 54 -7.84 -9.13 9.00
CA PRO A 54 -7.07 -10.13 9.75
C PRO A 54 -5.62 -9.69 9.99
N GLU A 55 -5.08 -10.02 11.16
CA GLU A 55 -3.71 -9.61 11.56
C GLU A 55 -2.65 -10.10 10.57
N ALA A 56 -2.82 -11.31 10.01
CA ALA A 56 -1.92 -11.85 8.99
C ALA A 56 -1.81 -10.93 7.76
N GLU A 57 -2.90 -10.27 7.37
CA GLU A 57 -2.93 -9.35 6.23
C GLU A 57 -2.39 -7.98 6.60
N LYS A 58 -2.61 -7.52 7.84
CA LYS A 58 -1.93 -6.31 8.36
C LYS A 58 -0.42 -6.49 8.31
N GLN A 59 0.08 -7.60 8.84
CA GLN A 59 1.52 -7.92 8.82
C GLN A 59 2.06 -7.99 7.39
N ARG A 60 1.31 -8.61 6.46
CA ARG A 60 1.68 -8.65 5.05
C ARG A 60 1.79 -7.25 4.45
N LEU A 61 0.81 -6.37 4.67
CA LEU A 61 0.84 -4.99 4.19
C LEU A 61 1.97 -4.16 4.84
N LEU A 62 2.24 -4.35 6.13
CA LEU A 62 3.33 -3.67 6.86
C LEU A 62 4.74 -4.09 6.41
N LEU A 63 4.88 -5.26 5.78
CA LEU A 63 6.13 -5.74 5.20
C LEU A 63 6.32 -5.24 3.75
N MET A 64 5.31 -4.64 3.13
CA MET A 64 5.43 -4.10 1.77
C MET A 64 6.23 -2.80 1.79
N THR A 65 7.09 -2.64 0.80
CA THR A 65 7.87 -1.43 0.55
C THR A 65 7.80 -1.10 -0.93
N PRO A 66 7.93 0.17 -1.33
CA PRO A 66 7.96 0.54 -2.75
C PRO A 66 8.99 -0.26 -3.55
N GLY A 67 10.16 -0.54 -2.95
CA GLY A 67 11.21 -1.36 -3.56
C GLY A 67 10.88 -2.85 -3.70
N ASN A 68 10.02 -3.41 -2.85
CA ASN A 68 9.56 -4.80 -2.99
C ASN A 68 8.23 -4.92 -3.77
N TYR A 69 7.53 -3.80 -3.98
CA TYR A 69 6.32 -3.70 -4.77
C TYR A 69 6.58 -3.41 -6.25
N ILE A 70 7.51 -4.18 -6.83
CA ILE A 70 7.84 -4.15 -8.26
C ILE A 70 6.97 -5.11 -9.09
N GLY A 71 6.05 -5.86 -8.44
CA GLY A 71 5.17 -6.81 -9.12
C GLY A 71 5.94 -7.78 -10.04
N ILE A 72 5.57 -7.81 -11.32
CA ILE A 72 6.19 -8.66 -12.37
C ILE A 72 7.29 -7.89 -13.13
N ALA A 73 7.62 -6.65 -12.74
CA ALA A 73 8.49 -5.77 -13.53
C ALA A 73 9.87 -6.38 -13.83
N VAL A 74 10.47 -7.07 -12.85
CA VAL A 74 11.76 -7.77 -13.05
C VAL A 74 11.62 -8.97 -14.00
N GLN A 75 10.46 -9.63 -14.02
CA GLN A 75 10.23 -10.74 -14.94
C GLN A 75 10.00 -10.24 -16.38
N LEU A 76 9.30 -9.11 -16.56
CA LEU A 76 9.09 -8.47 -17.86
C LEU A 76 10.39 -7.86 -18.42
N ALA A 77 11.22 -7.23 -17.58
CA ALA A 77 12.51 -6.67 -18.00
C ALA A 77 13.52 -7.73 -18.46
N LYS A 78 13.39 -8.99 -17.99
CA LYS A 78 14.21 -10.14 -18.41
C LYS A 78 13.66 -10.87 -19.63
N ALA A 79 12.42 -10.58 -20.05
CA ALA A 79 11.77 -11.20 -21.19
C ALA A 79 11.98 -10.41 -22.50
N ILE A 80 12.85 -9.39 -22.48
CA ILE A 80 13.30 -8.59 -23.63
C ILE A 80 14.71 -9.02 -23.99
#